data_AF-A0A954N606-F1
#
_entry.id   AF-A0A954N606-F1
#
_cell.length_a   1.000
_cell.length_b   1.000
_cell.length_c   1.000
_cell.angle_alpha   90.00
_cell.angle_beta   90.00
_cell.angle_gamma   90.00
#
_symmetry.space_group_name_H-M   'P 1'
#
loop_
_entity.id
_entity.type
_entity.pdbx_description
1 polymer ?
#
loop_
_entity_poly.entity_id
_entity_poly.type
_entity_poly.pdbx_seq_one_letter_code
_entity_poly.pdbx_strand_id
1 'polypeptide(L)'
;IQRWVIENTPQDFGYFRSRWSCSTLAEVLAWEAGIRKSAETIRRKLHELGFAWRRPRPVLRPIDAKYGQKLRRIKRLLTTLPDDEVAVFQDEVDVHLNPKIGSMWMVKGQQAEVPTPGNNRKCHVCGSLVWKTGTLLVSQPEAKRNADLFVNHLDDLRRRLRCWKRIHVILDNARFHDCRKVWEYLQQWGHRIVLHFLPKYA
;
A
#
# COMPACT_ATOMS: atom_id res chain seq x y z
N ILE A 1 22.46 25.42 -6.87
CA ILE A 1 21.83 24.75 -5.70
C ILE A 1 20.36 24.39 -5.97
N GLN A 2 19.47 25.37 -6.14
CA GLN A 2 18.02 25.12 -6.33
C GLN A 2 17.73 24.11 -7.46
N ARG A 3 18.33 24.32 -8.63
CA ARG A 3 18.20 23.42 -9.78
C ARG A 3 18.66 21.98 -9.48
N TRP A 4 19.80 21.81 -8.81
CA TRP A 4 20.32 20.47 -8.46
C TRP A 4 19.42 19.72 -7.47
N VAL A 5 18.86 20.41 -6.49
CA VAL A 5 17.97 19.79 -5.48
C VAL A 5 16.64 19.34 -6.10
N ILE A 6 16.17 20.02 -7.15
CA ILE A 6 14.88 19.74 -7.81
C ILE A 6 15.04 18.69 -8.91
N GLU A 7 16.06 18.85 -9.77
CA GLU A 7 16.19 18.08 -11.01
C GLU A 7 17.09 16.86 -10.88
N ASN A 8 17.88 16.76 -9.80
CA ASN A 8 18.87 15.71 -9.64
C ASN A 8 18.80 15.03 -8.27
N THR A 9 19.40 13.87 -8.20
CA THR A 9 19.62 13.08 -7.01
C THR A 9 21.12 13.01 -6.71
N PRO A 10 21.54 12.71 -5.47
CA PRO A 10 22.96 12.53 -5.17
C PRO A 10 23.62 11.39 -5.98
N GLN A 11 22.83 10.44 -6.50
CA GLN A 11 23.33 9.35 -7.34
C GLN A 11 23.84 9.86 -8.69
N ASP A 12 23.24 10.93 -9.22
CA ASP A 12 23.71 11.57 -10.46
C ASP A 12 25.10 12.19 -10.32
N PHE A 13 25.55 12.40 -9.07
CA PHE A 13 26.88 12.89 -8.70
C PHE A 13 27.78 11.79 -8.11
N GLY A 14 27.44 10.51 -8.31
CA GLY A 14 28.27 9.37 -7.90
C GLY A 14 28.17 8.96 -6.43
N TYR A 15 27.24 9.52 -5.65
CA TYR A 15 27.06 9.12 -4.25
C TYR A 15 26.17 7.88 -4.11
N PHE A 16 26.55 6.95 -3.24
CA PHE A 16 25.74 5.78 -2.84
C PHE A 16 24.60 6.13 -1.86
N ARG A 17 23.85 7.19 -2.17
CA ARG A 17 22.71 7.62 -1.35
C ARG A 17 21.63 8.26 -2.21
N SER A 18 20.38 8.11 -1.78
CA SER A 18 19.22 8.58 -2.54
C SER A 18 18.68 9.94 -2.09
N ARG A 19 19.25 10.57 -1.05
CA ARG A 19 18.73 11.82 -0.45
C ARG A 19 19.82 12.88 -0.35
N TRP A 20 19.48 14.13 -0.68
CA TRP A 20 20.34 15.27 -0.41
C TRP A 20 20.52 15.47 1.10
N SER A 21 21.74 15.79 1.53
CA SER A 21 22.01 16.46 2.81
C SER A 21 22.75 17.75 2.54
N CYS A 22 22.77 18.64 3.54
CA CYS A 22 23.54 19.88 3.45
C CYS A 22 25.04 19.61 3.28
N SER A 23 25.58 18.51 3.83
CA SER A 23 26.98 18.11 3.64
C SER A 23 27.26 17.67 2.19
N THR A 24 26.43 16.79 1.63
CA THR A 24 26.61 16.35 0.24
C THR A 24 26.40 17.49 -0.75
N LEU A 25 25.46 18.40 -0.49
CA LEU A 25 25.32 19.61 -1.32
C LEU A 25 26.54 20.52 -1.23
N ALA A 26 27.13 20.67 -0.05
CA ALA A 26 28.36 21.46 0.13
C ALA A 26 29.54 20.84 -0.63
N GLU A 27 29.67 19.52 -0.60
CA GLU A 27 30.69 18.80 -1.37
C GLU A 27 30.44 18.95 -2.87
N VAL A 28 29.24 18.64 -3.38
CA VAL A 28 28.91 18.78 -4.80
C VAL A 28 29.14 20.22 -5.28
N LEU A 29 28.81 21.24 -4.48
CA LEU A 29 29.12 22.64 -4.82
C LEU A 29 30.61 22.94 -4.89
N ALA A 30 31.40 22.36 -4.01
CA ALA A 30 32.84 22.54 -4.01
C ALA A 30 33.49 21.88 -5.23
N TRP A 31 32.99 20.71 -5.64
CA TRP A 31 33.52 19.93 -6.76
C TRP A 31 33.05 20.46 -8.12
N GLU A 32 31.74 20.67 -8.31
CA GLU A 32 31.15 21.04 -9.60
C GLU A 32 31.23 22.53 -9.91
N ALA A 33 31.14 23.39 -8.89
CA ALA A 33 31.08 24.84 -9.07
C ALA A 33 32.26 25.59 -8.43
N GLY A 34 33.20 24.88 -7.79
CA GLY A 34 34.34 25.50 -7.07
C GLY A 34 33.94 26.29 -5.82
N ILE A 35 32.68 26.24 -5.40
CA ILE A 35 32.16 27.06 -4.29
C ILE A 35 32.26 26.27 -2.99
N ARG A 36 33.25 26.59 -2.16
CA ARG A 36 33.40 26.00 -0.83
C ARG A 36 32.55 26.73 0.21
N LYS A 37 31.55 26.03 0.75
CA LYS A 37 30.71 26.52 1.85
C LYS A 37 30.48 25.43 2.88
N SER A 38 30.23 25.83 4.12
CA SER A 38 29.85 24.89 5.18
C SER A 38 28.44 24.37 4.99
N ALA A 39 28.15 23.17 5.51
CA ALA A 39 26.80 22.61 5.52
C ALA A 39 25.77 23.55 6.18
N GLU A 40 26.18 24.32 7.19
CA GLU A 40 25.33 25.33 7.84
C GLU A 40 24.93 26.47 6.90
N THR A 41 25.87 26.92 6.07
CA THR A 41 25.59 27.96 5.08
C THR A 41 24.64 27.46 4.01
N ILE A 42 24.77 26.20 3.58
CA ILE A 42 23.83 25.56 2.67
C ILE A 42 22.44 25.45 3.30
N ARG A 43 22.34 25.05 4.58
CA ARG A 43 21.06 24.94 5.28
C ARG A 43 20.32 26.28 5.33
N ARG A 44 21.00 27.34 5.78
CA ARG A 44 20.43 28.70 5.81
C ARG A 44 19.95 29.13 4.43
N LYS A 45 20.76 28.88 3.39
CA LYS A 45 20.38 29.24 2.02
C LYS A 45 19.19 28.45 1.49
N LEU A 46 19.08 27.16 1.83
CA LEU A 46 17.92 26.34 1.46
C LEU A 46 16.63 26.87 2.11
N HIS A 47 16.69 27.30 3.37
CA HIS A 47 15.55 27.94 4.04
C HIS A 47 15.17 29.27 3.39
N GLU A 48 16.14 30.13 3.07
CA GLU A 48 15.90 31.39 2.33
C GLU A 48 15.24 31.15 0.97
N LEU A 49 15.62 30.05 0.30
CA LEU A 49 15.05 29.63 -0.98
C LEU A 49 13.70 28.91 -0.84
N GLY A 50 13.12 28.85 0.36
CA GLY A 50 11.81 28.24 0.60
C GLY A 50 11.80 26.72 0.69
N PHE A 51 12.96 26.06 0.76
CA PHE A 51 13.01 24.61 0.94
C PHE A 51 12.75 24.22 2.40
N ALA A 52 11.98 23.15 2.59
CA ALA A 52 11.70 22.57 3.89
C ALA A 52 12.33 21.18 4.01
N TRP A 53 12.90 20.88 5.18
CA TRP A 53 13.39 19.55 5.49
C TRP A 53 12.23 18.62 5.83
N ARG A 54 11.88 17.71 4.91
CA ARG A 54 10.78 16.75 5.07
C ARG A 54 11.23 15.34 4.68
N ARG A 55 10.51 14.34 5.19
CA ARG A 55 10.72 12.94 4.79
C ARG A 55 10.15 12.75 3.37
N PRO A 56 10.96 12.36 2.37
CA PRO A 56 10.44 12.07 1.04
C PRO A 56 9.52 10.86 1.07
N ARG A 57 8.46 10.87 0.25
CA ARG A 57 7.55 9.73 0.10
C ARG A 57 8.29 8.62 -0.67
N PRO A 58 8.35 7.38 -0.17
CA PRO A 58 8.83 6.26 -0.98
C PRO A 58 7.86 6.07 -2.15
N VAL A 59 8.37 6.13 -3.38
CA VAL A 59 7.62 5.83 -4.60
C VAL A 59 8.27 4.61 -5.24
N LEU A 60 7.52 3.52 -5.34
CA LEU A 60 7.93 2.37 -6.15
C LEU A 60 7.78 2.77 -7.62
N ARG A 61 8.85 2.64 -8.42
CA ARG A 61 8.70 2.73 -9.88
C ARG A 61 7.80 1.56 -10.31
N PRO A 62 6.77 1.75 -11.16
CA PRO A 62 5.94 0.64 -11.62
C PRO A 62 6.82 -0.38 -12.37
N ILE A 63 6.98 -1.57 -11.79
CA ILE A 63 7.75 -2.68 -12.40
C ILE A 63 6.87 -3.45 -13.41
N ASP A 64 5.54 -3.33 -13.31
CA ASP A 64 4.60 -4.06 -14.18
C ASP A 64 4.53 -3.42 -15.58
N ALA A 65 5.11 -4.09 -16.58
CA ALA A 65 5.04 -3.69 -17.98
C ALA A 65 3.61 -3.51 -18.50
N LYS A 66 2.61 -4.13 -17.85
CA LYS A 66 1.18 -4.03 -18.19
C LYS A 66 0.40 -3.10 -17.25
N TYR A 67 1.07 -2.32 -16.40
CA TYR A 67 0.44 -1.41 -15.43
C TYR A 67 -0.65 -0.55 -16.07
N GLY A 68 -0.29 0.16 -17.15
CA GLY A 68 -1.22 1.05 -17.84
C GLY A 68 -2.41 0.32 -18.46
N GLN A 69 -2.22 -0.90 -18.99
CA GLN A 69 -3.30 -1.70 -19.57
C GLN A 69 -4.29 -2.16 -18.49
N LYS A 70 -3.79 -2.72 -17.39
CA LYS A 70 -4.61 -3.19 -16.26
C LYS A 70 -5.41 -2.05 -15.65
N LEU A 71 -4.77 -0.90 -15.42
CA LEU A 71 -5.44 0.27 -14.86
C LEU A 71 -6.53 0.80 -15.79
N ARG A 72 -6.27 0.86 -17.11
CA ARG A 72 -7.29 1.24 -18.10
C ARG A 72 -8.48 0.28 -18.10
N ARG A 73 -8.23 -1.04 -17.98
CA ARG A 73 -9.28 -2.04 -17.92
C ARG A 73 -10.18 -1.85 -16.69
N ILE A 74 -9.58 -1.65 -15.51
CA ILE A 74 -10.33 -1.43 -14.26
C ILE A 74 -11.11 -0.11 -14.33
N LYS A 75 -10.48 0.98 -14.79
CA LYS A 75 -11.17 2.26 -14.98
C LYS A 75 -12.37 2.11 -15.92
N ARG A 76 -12.18 1.44 -17.06
CA ARG A 76 -13.26 1.17 -18.02
C ARG A 76 -14.40 0.39 -17.35
N LEU A 77 -14.07 -0.71 -16.67
CA LEU A 77 -15.05 -1.52 -15.94
C LEU A 77 -15.89 -0.66 -14.98
N LEU A 78 -15.25 0.19 -14.18
CA LEU A 78 -15.96 1.04 -13.21
C LEU A 78 -16.83 2.12 -13.88
N THR A 79 -16.41 2.64 -15.03
CA THR A 79 -17.16 3.66 -15.78
C THR A 79 -18.31 3.09 -16.62
N THR A 80 -18.20 1.83 -17.05
CA THR A 80 -19.19 1.16 -17.92
C THR A 80 -19.91 0.04 -17.19
N LEU A 81 -19.96 0.10 -15.85
CA LEU A 81 -20.57 -0.94 -15.04
C LEU A 81 -22.10 -0.90 -15.22
N PRO A 82 -22.74 -1.99 -15.68
CA PRO A 82 -24.19 -2.06 -15.78
C PRO A 82 -24.88 -1.82 -14.43
N ASP A 83 -26.14 -1.38 -14.45
CA ASP A 83 -26.91 -1.13 -13.24
C ASP A 83 -27.42 -2.39 -12.54
N ASP A 84 -27.31 -3.56 -13.19
CA ASP A 84 -27.56 -4.88 -12.61
C ASP A 84 -26.28 -5.62 -12.19
N GLU A 85 -25.10 -4.99 -12.32
CA GLU A 85 -23.81 -5.52 -11.88
C GLU A 85 -23.15 -4.62 -10.82
N VAL A 86 -22.32 -5.20 -9.95
CA VAL A 86 -21.66 -4.48 -8.86
C VAL A 86 -20.16 -4.71 -8.86
N ALA A 87 -19.39 -3.68 -8.53
CA ALA A 87 -17.95 -3.77 -8.33
C ALA A 87 -17.60 -3.56 -6.85
N VAL A 88 -16.69 -4.38 -6.34
CA VAL A 88 -16.17 -4.31 -4.98
C VAL A 88 -14.65 -4.30 -4.98
N PHE A 89 -14.05 -3.50 -4.10
CA PHE A 89 -12.61 -3.54 -3.82
C PHE A 89 -12.35 -4.40 -2.61
N GLN A 90 -11.59 -5.46 -2.80
CA GLN A 90 -11.33 -6.45 -1.78
C GLN A 90 -9.89 -6.33 -1.27
N ASP A 91 -9.74 -6.44 0.05
CA ASP A 91 -8.46 -6.46 0.75
C ASP A 91 -8.53 -7.41 1.98
N GLU A 92 -7.39 -7.80 2.53
CA GLU A 92 -7.32 -8.54 3.80
C GLU A 92 -6.51 -7.79 4.85
N VAL A 93 -6.93 -7.97 6.10
CA VAL A 93 -6.26 -7.38 7.25
C VAL A 93 -5.96 -8.42 8.31
N ASP A 94 -4.75 -8.31 8.86
CA ASP A 94 -4.33 -9.01 10.07
C ASP A 94 -4.71 -8.14 11.27
N VAL A 95 -5.62 -8.62 12.10
CA VAL A 95 -6.02 -7.98 13.34
C VAL A 95 -5.26 -8.63 14.49
N HIS A 96 -4.41 -7.84 15.14
CA HIS A 96 -3.70 -8.24 16.34
C HIS A 96 -4.61 -8.11 17.55
N LEU A 97 -4.75 -9.18 18.34
CA LEU A 97 -5.58 -9.13 19.55
C LEU A 97 -4.85 -8.49 20.74
N ASN A 98 -3.52 -8.44 20.73
CA ASN A 98 -2.78 -7.70 21.76
C ASN A 98 -2.88 -6.19 21.49
N PRO A 99 -3.23 -5.38 22.50
CA PRO A 99 -3.22 -3.93 22.38
C PRO A 99 -1.79 -3.45 22.12
N LYS A 100 -1.66 -2.36 21.35
CA LYS A 100 -0.38 -1.67 21.21
C LYS A 100 -0.05 -1.03 22.56
N ILE A 101 1.16 -1.24 23.06
CA ILE A 101 1.64 -0.57 24.27
C ILE A 101 1.70 0.93 23.97
N GLY A 102 0.96 1.70 24.76
CA GLY A 102 0.95 3.16 24.68
C GLY A 102 2.19 3.79 25.31
N SER A 103 2.34 5.09 25.14
CA SER A 103 3.39 5.84 25.85
C SER A 103 3.06 5.93 27.35
N MET A 104 4.08 5.76 28.21
CA MET A 104 3.98 5.95 29.65
C MET A 104 5.17 6.75 30.18
N TRP A 105 5.00 7.43 31.30
CA TRP A 105 6.08 8.12 31.99
C TRP A 105 7.06 7.12 32.59
N MET A 106 8.36 7.36 32.44
CA MET A 106 9.42 6.49 32.96
C MET A 106 10.67 7.30 33.29
N VAL A 107 11.49 6.79 34.21
CA VAL A 107 12.74 7.44 34.65
C VAL A 107 13.72 7.50 33.48
N LYS A 108 14.40 8.64 33.30
CA LYS A 108 15.37 8.84 32.21
C LYS A 108 16.50 7.81 32.31
N GLY A 109 16.70 7.06 31.23
CA GLY A 109 17.71 5.99 31.17
C GLY A 109 17.22 4.63 31.67
N GLN A 110 15.96 4.51 32.09
CA GLN A 110 15.33 3.24 32.46
C GLN A 110 14.13 2.96 31.53
N GLN A 111 14.01 1.71 31.08
CA GLN A 111 12.89 1.27 30.26
C GLN A 111 11.90 0.51 31.14
N ALA A 112 10.65 0.98 31.19
CA ALA A 112 9.59 0.30 31.93
C ALA A 112 9.17 -0.99 31.20
N GLU A 113 9.02 -2.07 31.95
CA GLU A 113 8.56 -3.37 31.44
C GLU A 113 7.04 -3.49 31.61
N VAL A 114 6.35 -3.88 30.53
CA VAL A 114 4.92 -4.19 30.56
C VAL A 114 4.74 -5.68 30.26
N PRO A 115 4.19 -6.46 31.19
CA PRO A 115 3.94 -7.88 30.94
C PRO A 115 2.91 -8.03 29.81
N THR A 116 3.28 -8.77 28.77
CA THR A 116 2.38 -9.09 27.66
C THR A 116 2.01 -10.57 27.69
N PRO A 117 0.76 -10.94 27.39
CA PRO A 117 0.41 -12.33 27.17
C PRO A 117 1.20 -12.84 25.96
N GLY A 118 2.15 -13.75 26.23
CA GLY A 118 3.30 -13.99 25.36
C GLY A 118 2.99 -14.23 23.88
N ASN A 119 1.96 -15.02 23.56
CA ASN A 119 1.61 -15.30 22.17
C ASN A 119 0.50 -14.37 21.67
N ASN A 120 0.86 -13.42 20.81
CA ASN A 120 -0.10 -12.52 20.16
C ASN A 120 -0.96 -13.32 19.17
N ARG A 121 -2.16 -13.71 19.60
CA ARG A 121 -3.17 -14.31 18.73
C ARG A 121 -3.56 -13.29 17.66
N LYS A 122 -3.47 -13.69 16.40
CA LYS A 122 -3.93 -12.91 15.26
C LYS A 122 -5.25 -13.49 14.77
N CYS A 123 -6.15 -12.63 14.33
CA CYS A 123 -7.25 -13.04 13.46
C CYS A 123 -7.12 -12.34 12.11
N HIS A 124 -7.66 -12.98 11.09
CA HIS A 124 -7.58 -12.54 9.71
C HIS A 124 -8.99 -12.33 9.19
N VAL A 125 -9.17 -11.24 8.47
CA VAL A 125 -10.48 -10.81 7.98
C VAL A 125 -10.34 -10.34 6.53
N CYS A 126 -11.28 -10.74 5.68
CA CYS A 126 -11.45 -10.18 4.35
C CYS A 126 -12.49 -9.06 4.40
N GLY A 127 -12.17 -7.93 3.77
CA GLY A 127 -13.08 -6.81 3.60
C GLY A 127 -13.29 -6.50 2.13
N SER A 128 -14.53 -6.22 1.75
CA SER A 128 -14.90 -5.77 0.40
C SER A 128 -15.71 -4.49 0.47
N LEU A 129 -15.18 -3.42 -0.12
CA LEU A 129 -15.85 -2.13 -0.22
C LEU A 129 -16.65 -2.05 -1.53
N VAL A 130 -17.96 -1.86 -1.43
CA VAL A 130 -18.84 -1.66 -2.59
C VAL A 130 -18.57 -0.30 -3.22
N TRP A 131 -18.16 -0.28 -4.49
CA TRP A 131 -17.69 0.92 -5.18
C TRP A 131 -18.71 2.07 -5.21
N LYS A 132 -19.97 1.76 -5.58
CA LYS A 132 -21.01 2.79 -5.74
C LYS A 132 -21.50 3.37 -4.40
N THR A 133 -21.57 2.55 -3.35
CA THR A 133 -22.24 2.93 -2.09
C THR A 133 -21.27 3.19 -0.93
N GLY A 134 -20.01 2.77 -1.04
CA GLY A 134 -19.06 2.79 0.07
C GLY A 134 -19.40 1.79 1.19
N THR A 135 -20.34 0.87 0.97
CA THR A 135 -20.69 -0.14 1.97
C THR A 135 -19.54 -1.13 2.13
N LEU A 136 -19.06 -1.31 3.36
CA LEU A 136 -18.02 -2.29 3.68
C LEU A 136 -18.66 -3.62 4.10
N LEU A 137 -18.34 -4.69 3.37
CA LEU A 137 -18.74 -6.05 3.69
C LEU A 137 -17.53 -6.80 4.24
N VAL A 138 -17.68 -7.32 5.46
CA VAL A 138 -16.58 -7.93 6.22
C VAL A 138 -16.91 -9.40 6.50
N SER A 139 -15.93 -10.27 6.28
CA SER A 139 -16.01 -11.69 6.61
C SER A 139 -16.03 -11.92 8.12
N GLN A 140 -16.40 -13.12 8.55
CA GLN A 140 -16.10 -13.52 9.93
C GLN A 140 -14.58 -13.63 10.13
N PRO A 141 -14.07 -13.32 11.33
CA PRO A 141 -12.65 -13.45 11.63
C PRO A 141 -12.23 -14.91 11.71
N GLU A 142 -11.17 -15.28 10.98
CA GLU A 142 -10.57 -16.61 11.03
C GLU A 142 -9.18 -16.59 11.67
N ALA A 143 -8.77 -17.72 12.25
CA ALA A 143 -7.47 -17.84 12.91
C ALA A 143 -6.29 -17.97 11.92
N LYS A 144 -6.54 -18.26 10.64
CA LYS A 144 -5.51 -18.45 9.62
C LYS A 144 -5.82 -17.63 8.37
N ARG A 145 -4.81 -16.96 7.81
CA ARG A 145 -4.86 -16.39 6.46
C ARG A 145 -4.59 -17.49 5.45
N ASN A 146 -5.64 -18.08 4.89
CA ASN A 146 -5.54 -19.13 3.88
C ASN A 146 -6.53 -18.88 2.73
N ALA A 147 -6.47 -19.74 1.72
CA ALA A 147 -7.42 -19.68 0.60
C ALA A 147 -8.87 -19.94 1.01
N ASP A 148 -9.10 -20.66 2.13
CA ASP A 148 -10.44 -20.95 2.62
C ASP A 148 -11.14 -19.67 3.09
N LEU A 149 -10.44 -18.81 3.85
CA LEU A 149 -10.94 -17.50 4.24
C LEU A 149 -11.39 -16.67 3.01
N PHE A 150 -10.58 -16.67 1.95
CA PHE A 150 -10.90 -15.93 0.73
C PHE A 150 -12.11 -16.53 -0.02
N VAL A 151 -12.17 -17.85 -0.19
CA VAL A 151 -13.31 -18.53 -0.83
C VAL A 151 -14.59 -18.34 -0.02
N ASN A 152 -14.52 -18.44 1.31
CA ASN A 152 -15.64 -18.16 2.22
C ASN A 152 -16.14 -16.72 2.05
N HIS A 153 -15.22 -15.77 1.92
CA HIS A 153 -15.57 -14.37 1.65
C HIS A 153 -16.23 -14.17 0.28
N LEU A 154 -15.72 -14.81 -0.78
CA LEU A 154 -16.38 -14.79 -2.10
C LEU A 154 -17.81 -15.35 -2.02
N ASP A 155 -18.01 -16.41 -1.26
CA ASP A 155 -19.34 -17.00 -1.08
C ASP A 155 -20.27 -16.11 -0.26
N ASP A 156 -19.75 -15.44 0.77
CA ASP A 156 -20.50 -14.45 1.54
C ASP A 156 -20.93 -13.26 0.66
N LEU A 157 -20.04 -12.74 -0.19
CA LEU A 157 -20.37 -11.71 -1.18
C LEU A 157 -21.48 -12.20 -2.12
N ARG A 158 -21.38 -13.42 -2.64
CA ARG A 158 -22.40 -14.04 -3.51
C ARG A 158 -23.78 -14.06 -2.85
N ARG A 159 -23.85 -14.36 -1.55
CA ARG A 159 -25.09 -14.44 -0.77
C ARG A 159 -25.65 -13.06 -0.41
N ARG A 160 -24.79 -12.13 0.00
CA ARG A 160 -25.18 -10.77 0.42
C ARG A 160 -25.57 -9.91 -0.78
N LEU A 161 -24.83 -10.00 -1.88
CA LEU A 161 -25.06 -9.26 -3.12
C LEU A 161 -25.92 -10.06 -4.12
N ARG A 162 -26.83 -10.89 -3.62
CA ARG A 162 -27.63 -11.80 -4.46
C ARG A 162 -28.52 -11.12 -5.50
N CYS A 163 -28.89 -9.86 -5.28
CA CYS A 163 -29.68 -9.05 -6.20
C CYS A 163 -28.90 -8.62 -7.46
N TRP A 164 -27.58 -8.68 -7.41
CA TRP A 164 -26.73 -8.34 -8.55
C TRP A 164 -26.48 -9.57 -9.42
N LYS A 165 -26.57 -9.38 -10.73
CA LYS A 165 -26.34 -10.42 -11.73
C LYS A 165 -24.89 -10.89 -11.72
N ARG A 166 -23.95 -9.94 -11.63
CA ARG A 166 -22.51 -10.21 -11.50
C ARG A 166 -21.85 -9.30 -10.47
N ILE A 167 -20.84 -9.88 -9.82
CA ILE A 167 -20.02 -9.24 -8.80
C ILE A 167 -18.58 -9.22 -9.32
N HIS A 168 -18.08 -8.02 -9.59
CA HIS A 168 -16.72 -7.76 -10.02
C HIS A 168 -15.86 -7.49 -8.79
N VAL A 169 -14.99 -8.43 -8.44
CA VAL A 169 -14.09 -8.29 -7.30
C VAL A 169 -12.76 -7.78 -7.82
N ILE A 170 -12.32 -6.63 -7.32
CA ILE A 170 -11.03 -6.00 -7.65
C ILE A 170 -10.10 -6.24 -6.46
N LEU A 171 -8.96 -6.88 -6.69
CA LEU A 171 -8.09 -7.39 -5.63
C LEU A 171 -6.60 -7.30 -6.00
N ASP A 172 -5.74 -7.42 -5.01
CA ASP A 172 -4.29 -7.48 -5.19
C ASP A 172 -3.84 -8.84 -5.79
N ASN A 173 -2.53 -9.01 -5.97
CA ASN A 173 -1.96 -10.26 -6.52
C ASN A 173 -1.42 -11.18 -5.40
N ALA A 174 -2.06 -11.23 -4.23
CA ALA A 174 -1.63 -12.13 -3.18
C ALA A 174 -1.60 -13.59 -3.67
N ARG A 175 -0.56 -14.35 -3.28
CA ARG A 175 -0.28 -15.69 -3.83
C ARG A 175 -1.43 -16.68 -3.64
N PHE A 176 -2.25 -16.51 -2.59
CA PHE A 176 -3.36 -17.40 -2.30
C PHE A 176 -4.62 -17.11 -3.14
N HIS A 177 -4.68 -16.00 -3.86
CA HIS A 177 -5.74 -15.71 -4.84
C HIS A 177 -5.65 -16.58 -6.10
N ASP A 178 -4.46 -17.10 -6.41
CA ASP A 178 -4.21 -17.93 -7.60
C ASP A 178 -3.97 -19.40 -7.22
N CYS A 179 -4.76 -19.91 -6.27
CA CYS A 179 -4.66 -21.30 -5.84
C CYS A 179 -5.80 -22.15 -6.40
N ARG A 180 -5.59 -23.47 -6.43
CA ARG A 180 -6.54 -24.45 -6.99
C ARG A 180 -7.97 -24.31 -6.44
N LYS A 181 -8.12 -24.06 -5.13
CA LYS A 181 -9.43 -23.90 -4.49
C LYS A 181 -10.20 -22.69 -5.04
N VAL A 182 -9.52 -21.57 -5.24
CA VAL A 182 -10.13 -20.38 -5.84
C VAL A 182 -10.54 -20.67 -7.27
N TRP A 183 -9.70 -21.38 -8.02
CA TRP A 183 -10.02 -21.77 -9.39
C TRP A 183 -11.25 -22.69 -9.47
N GLU A 184 -11.34 -23.72 -8.62
CA GLU A 184 -12.50 -24.61 -8.51
C GLU A 184 -13.78 -23.82 -8.19
N TYR A 185 -13.71 -22.87 -7.25
CA TYR A 185 -14.84 -22.00 -6.93
C TYR A 185 -15.26 -21.14 -8.12
N LEU A 186 -14.31 -20.56 -8.86
CA LEU A 186 -14.58 -19.75 -10.04
C LEU A 186 -15.07 -20.58 -11.24
N GLN A 187 -14.72 -21.86 -11.35
CA GLN A 187 -15.34 -22.73 -12.35
C GLN A 187 -16.83 -22.90 -12.09
N GLN A 188 -17.22 -23.05 -10.82
CA GLN A 188 -18.61 -23.21 -10.44
C GLN A 188 -19.40 -21.88 -10.52
N TRP A 189 -18.80 -20.78 -10.06
CA TRP A 189 -19.49 -19.50 -9.85
C TRP A 189 -18.98 -18.36 -10.73
N GLY A 190 -18.13 -18.63 -11.72
CA GLY A 190 -17.52 -17.61 -12.59
C GLY A 190 -18.51 -16.84 -13.46
N HIS A 191 -19.73 -17.37 -13.64
CA HIS A 191 -20.82 -16.64 -14.26
C HIS A 191 -21.33 -15.48 -13.41
N ARG A 192 -21.11 -15.54 -12.07
CA ARG A 192 -21.58 -14.58 -11.08
C ARG A 192 -20.46 -13.78 -10.42
N ILE A 193 -19.28 -14.36 -10.23
CA ILE A 193 -18.12 -13.70 -9.61
C ILE A 193 -16.99 -13.62 -10.62
N VAL A 194 -16.49 -12.40 -10.85
CA VAL A 194 -15.40 -12.14 -11.78
C VAL A 194 -14.26 -11.40 -11.06
N LEU A 195 -13.08 -12.00 -11.05
CA LEU A 195 -11.89 -11.43 -10.42
C LEU A 195 -11.13 -10.49 -11.38
N HIS A 196 -10.73 -9.33 -10.88
CA HIS A 196 -9.92 -8.32 -11.58
C HIS A 196 -8.69 -7.97 -10.75
N PHE A 197 -7.53 -8.42 -11.19
CA PHE A 197 -6.27 -8.19 -10.48
C PHE A 197 -5.72 -6.78 -10.74
N LEU A 198 -5.37 -6.09 -9.66
CA LEU A 198 -4.64 -4.82 -9.70
C LEU A 198 -3.25 -5.00 -10.36
N PRO A 199 -2.63 -3.94 -10.87
CA PRO A 199 -1.23 -3.98 -11.25
C PRO A 199 -0.34 -4.43 -10.07
N LYS A 200 0.73 -5.18 -10.34
CA LYS A 200 1.68 -5.53 -9.29
C LYS A 200 2.37 -4.24 -8.80
N TYR A 201 2.47 -4.08 -7.48
CA TYR A 201 3.06 -2.90 -6.83
C TYR A 201 2.33 -1.58 -7.14
N ALA A 202 1.00 -1.62 -7.17
CA ALA A 202 0.14 -0.42 -7.25
C ALA A 202 0.01 0.28 -5.90
#